data_AF-A0A8B6BF72-F1
#
_entry.id   AF-A0A8B6BF72-F1
#
_cell.length_a   1.000
_cell.length_b   1.000
_cell.length_c   1.000
_cell.angle_alpha   90.00
_cell.angle_beta   90.00
_cell.angle_gamma   90.00
#
_symmetry.space_group_name_H-M   'P 1'
#
loop_
_entity.id
_entity.type
_entity.pdbx_description
1 polymer ?
#
loop_
_entity_poly.entity_id
_entity_poly.type
_entity_poly.pdbx_seq_one_letter_code
_entity_poly.pdbx_strand_id
1 'polypeptide(L)'
;MVFKIIGTKKRCRGLAEEFKRIKQIALPKCLRLDALKSYHDSLASGGHIGREKVYNSLMEKYWWNNMHQNVIDYVKSCDRCQRAKQNCNPNRPPLTKMPQVGRFDRWHIDVLGPLTKSPDGYEYVLLVVDAFSRWCEGFPMKTQNAKENSRKSLQWSCN
;
A
#
# COMPACT_ATOMS: atom_id res chain seq x y z
N MET A 1 -37.03 9.53 17.96
CA MET A 1 -35.81 8.94 18.57
C MET A 1 -35.94 7.42 18.50
N VAL A 2 -34.84 6.69 18.31
CA VAL A 2 -34.79 5.22 18.15
C VAL A 2 -33.82 4.65 19.18
N PHE A 3 -34.14 3.50 19.77
CA PHE A 3 -33.23 2.78 20.65
C PHE A 3 -32.58 1.63 19.88
N LYS A 4 -31.25 1.53 19.94
CA LYS A 4 -30.50 0.44 19.34
C LYS A 4 -29.54 -0.14 20.36
N ILE A 5 -29.45 -1.47 20.42
CA ILE A 5 -28.42 -2.17 21.18
C ILE A 5 -27.22 -2.32 20.25
N ILE A 6 -26.06 -1.81 20.66
CA ILE A 6 -24.82 -1.90 19.90
C ILE A 6 -23.80 -2.65 20.76
N GLY A 7 -23.21 -3.71 20.20
CA GLY A 7 -22.11 -4.44 20.82
C GLY A 7 -20.78 -3.77 20.53
N THR A 8 -19.94 -3.61 21.55
CA THR A 8 -18.56 -3.16 21.35
C THR A 8 -17.64 -4.38 21.32
N LYS A 9 -17.02 -4.67 20.17
CA LYS A 9 -16.01 -5.72 20.09
C LYS A 9 -14.71 -5.22 20.70
N LYS A 10 -14.40 -5.68 21.93
CA LYS A 10 -13.08 -5.47 22.54
C LYS A 10 -12.07 -6.34 21.77
N ARG A 11 -10.98 -5.73 21.30
CA ARG A 11 -9.96 -6.36 20.45
C ARG A 11 -9.16 -7.47 21.14
N CYS A 12 -9.31 -7.63 22.45
CA CYS A 12 -8.61 -8.62 23.27
C CYS A 12 -9.39 -9.94 23.30
N ARG A 13 -8.73 -11.07 23.01
CA ARG A 13 -9.32 -12.41 23.13
C ARG A 13 -9.70 -12.66 24.60
N GLY A 14 -10.96 -12.95 24.89
CA GLY A 14 -11.43 -13.43 26.19
C GLY A 14 -12.27 -12.47 27.05
N LEU A 15 -12.64 -11.28 26.55
CA LEU A 15 -13.59 -10.40 27.25
C LEU A 15 -15.00 -10.57 26.68
N ALA A 16 -16.00 -10.66 27.57
CA ALA A 16 -17.41 -10.71 27.19
C ALA A 16 -17.80 -9.48 26.34
N GLU A 17 -18.59 -9.69 25.28
CA GLU A 17 -19.12 -8.59 24.47
C GLU A 17 -20.02 -7.71 25.34
N GLU A 18 -19.67 -6.43 25.45
CA GLU A 18 -20.42 -5.46 26.22
C GLU A 18 -21.45 -4.79 25.31
N PHE A 19 -22.73 -5.06 25.59
CA PHE A 19 -23.86 -4.52 24.83
C PHE A 19 -24.37 -3.24 25.50
N LYS A 20 -24.27 -2.12 24.78
CA LYS A 20 -24.76 -0.82 25.25
C LYS A 20 -26.05 -0.45 24.51
N ARG A 21 -27.08 -0.06 25.26
CA ARG A 21 -28.28 0.55 24.68
C ARG A 21 -28.01 2.02 24.43
N ILE A 22 -28.12 2.45 23.17
CA ILE A 22 -27.87 3.83 22.75
C ILE A 22 -29.16 4.44 22.21
N LYS A 23 -29.42 5.69 22.60
CA LYS A 23 -30.53 6.48 22.09
C LYS A 23 -30.05 7.30 20.89
N GLN A 24 -30.65 7.06 19.73
CA GLN A 24 -30.26 7.68 18.47
C GLN A 24 -31.38 8.56 17.91
N ILE A 25 -31.02 9.57 17.11
CA ILE A 25 -31.95 10.40 16.35
C ILE A 25 -32.18 9.75 14.99
N ALA A 26 -33.45 9.52 14.64
CA ALA A 26 -33.80 9.06 13.29
C ALA A 26 -33.61 10.20 12.30
N LEU A 27 -32.67 10.06 11.36
CA LEU A 27 -32.31 11.16 10.47
C LEU A 27 -33.18 11.16 9.19
N PRO A 28 -33.92 12.26 8.92
CA PRO A 28 -34.69 12.42 7.68
C PRO A 28 -33.80 12.29 6.44
N LYS A 29 -34.37 11.81 5.32
CA LYS A 29 -33.60 11.57 4.08
C LYS A 29 -32.81 12.78 3.61
N CYS A 30 -33.39 13.98 3.70
CA CYS A 30 -32.77 15.23 3.26
C CYS A 30 -31.48 15.58 4.00
N LEU A 31 -31.32 15.17 5.27
CA LEU A 31 -30.15 15.53 6.09
C LEU A 31 -29.04 14.48 6.08
N ARG A 32 -29.26 13.32 5.45
CA ARG A 32 -28.29 12.21 5.48
C ARG A 32 -27.01 12.55 4.73
N LEU A 33 -27.13 13.26 3.62
CA LEU A 33 -25.96 13.67 2.83
C LEU A 33 -25.09 14.65 3.62
N ASP A 34 -25.70 15.60 4.32
CA ASP A 34 -24.98 16.59 5.14
C ASP A 34 -24.29 15.93 6.33
N ALA A 35 -24.93 14.92 6.94
CA ALA A 35 -24.30 14.08 7.95
C ALA A 35 -23.09 13.31 7.39
N LEU A 36 -23.20 12.72 6.19
CA LEU A 36 -22.09 12.00 5.56
C LEU A 36 -20.92 12.95 5.24
N LYS A 37 -21.20 14.12 4.67
CA LYS A 37 -20.22 15.18 4.37
C LYS A 37 -19.52 15.66 5.64
N SER A 38 -20.29 16.00 6.69
CA SER A 38 -19.72 16.53 7.92
C SER A 38 -18.81 15.55 8.65
N TYR A 39 -19.04 14.24 8.55
CA TYR A 39 -18.18 13.24 9.20
C TYR A 39 -17.03 12.77 8.31
N HIS A 40 -17.21 12.69 7.00
CA HIS A 40 -16.16 12.24 6.09
C HIS A 40 -15.26 13.38 5.63
N ASP A 41 -15.80 14.53 5.20
CA ASP A 41 -15.03 15.59 4.54
C ASP A 41 -14.49 16.64 5.52
N SER A 42 -15.03 16.70 6.74
CA SER A 42 -14.61 17.70 7.73
C SER A 42 -13.17 17.46 8.21
N LEU A 43 -12.36 18.51 8.14
CA LEU A 43 -11.01 18.53 8.72
C LEU A 43 -11.03 18.28 10.23
N ALA A 44 -12.06 18.75 10.93
CA ALA A 44 -12.18 18.57 12.39
C ALA A 44 -12.31 17.09 12.80
N SER A 45 -12.80 16.23 11.92
CA SER A 45 -12.90 14.77 12.14
C SER A 45 -11.69 13.99 11.62
N GLY A 46 -10.66 14.69 11.14
CA GLY A 46 -9.44 14.12 10.58
C GLY A 46 -9.39 14.05 9.05
N GLY A 47 -10.44 14.47 8.35
CA GLY A 47 -10.50 14.58 6.89
C GLY A 47 -10.38 13.25 6.13
N HIS A 48 -11.39 12.90 5.36
CA HIS A 48 -11.45 11.69 4.52
C HIS A 48 -11.20 10.39 5.28
N ILE A 49 -11.76 10.29 6.47
CA ILE A 49 -11.65 9.10 7.32
C ILE A 49 -12.34 7.88 6.69
N GLY A 50 -11.80 6.69 6.99
CA GLY A 50 -12.29 5.43 6.45
C GLY A 50 -13.74 5.10 6.84
N ARG A 51 -14.41 4.33 5.98
CA ARG A 51 -15.84 3.98 6.10
C ARG A 51 -16.28 3.45 7.47
N GLU A 52 -15.50 2.58 8.10
CA GLU A 52 -15.82 2.02 9.41
C GLU A 52 -15.82 3.09 10.49
N LYS A 53 -14.86 4.03 10.42
CA LYS A 53 -14.76 5.13 11.38
C LYS A 53 -15.94 6.09 11.22
N VAL A 54 -16.28 6.44 9.98
CA VAL A 54 -17.48 7.27 9.68
C VAL A 54 -18.74 6.61 10.22
N TYR A 55 -18.95 5.32 9.95
CA TYR A 55 -20.12 4.59 10.43
C TYR A 55 -20.18 4.54 11.96
N ASN A 56 -19.06 4.21 12.61
CA ASN A 56 -18.98 4.13 14.07
C ASN A 56 -19.28 5.48 14.73
N SER A 57 -18.76 6.58 14.17
CA SER A 57 -19.04 7.92 14.70
C SER A 57 -20.48 8.38 14.45
N LEU A 58 -21.09 8.00 13.33
CA LEU A 58 -22.49 8.29 13.04
C LEU A 58 -23.44 7.50 13.95
N MET A 59 -23.16 6.22 14.17
CA MET A 59 -24.04 5.34 14.96
C MET A 59 -24.08 5.71 16.45
N GLU A 60 -23.19 6.56 16.95
CA GLU A 60 -23.30 7.08 18.32
C GLU A 60 -24.50 8.03 18.48
N LYS A 61 -24.92 8.73 17.41
CA LYS A 61 -25.91 9.81 17.48
C LYS A 61 -27.11 9.62 16.56
N TYR A 62 -26.90 9.03 15.38
CA TYR A 62 -27.90 8.98 14.31
C TYR A 62 -28.23 7.56 13.89
N TRP A 63 -29.44 7.40 13.37
CA TRP A 63 -29.91 6.15 12.80
C TRP A 63 -30.77 6.40 11.57
N TRP A 64 -30.63 5.56 10.55
CA TRP A 64 -31.59 5.39 9.47
C TRP A 64 -31.43 4.01 8.83
N ASN A 65 -32.43 3.60 8.04
CA ASN A 65 -32.39 2.34 7.31
C ASN A 65 -31.24 2.32 6.28
N ASN A 66 -30.49 1.23 6.22
CA ASN A 66 -29.32 1.06 5.34
C ASN A 66 -28.17 2.07 5.55
N MET A 67 -28.05 2.65 6.76
CA MET A 67 -26.99 3.60 7.10
C MET A 67 -25.58 3.10 6.76
N HIS A 68 -25.26 1.86 7.10
CA HIS A 68 -23.94 1.27 6.81
C HIS A 68 -23.63 1.26 5.31
N GLN A 69 -24.59 0.82 4.49
CA GLN A 69 -24.43 0.79 3.04
C GLN A 69 -24.27 2.20 2.46
N ASN A 70 -25.07 3.17 2.93
CA ASN A 70 -24.95 4.55 2.49
C ASN A 70 -23.57 5.16 2.84
N VAL A 71 -23.00 4.82 3.99
CA VAL A 71 -21.63 5.24 4.35
C VAL A 71 -20.61 4.61 3.41
N ILE A 72 -20.74 3.31 3.10
CA ILE A 72 -19.87 2.62 2.15
C ILE A 72 -19.92 3.32 0.78
N ASP A 73 -21.13 3.52 0.25
CA ASP A 73 -21.34 4.09 -1.08
C ASP A 73 -20.79 5.51 -1.17
N TYR A 74 -21.04 6.31 -0.13
CA TYR A 74 -20.53 7.68 -0.04
C TYR A 74 -19.00 7.73 -0.05
N VAL A 75 -18.35 7.02 0.88
CA VAL A 75 -16.87 6.99 0.97
C VAL A 75 -16.25 6.37 -0.27
N LYS A 76 -16.91 5.38 -0.89
CA LYS A 76 -16.48 4.78 -2.15
C LYS A 76 -16.57 5.76 -3.30
N SER A 77 -17.56 6.65 -3.32
CA SER A 77 -17.73 7.70 -4.35
C SER A 77 -16.80 8.91 -4.17
N CYS A 78 -16.09 9.02 -3.03
CA CYS A 78 -15.20 10.15 -2.76
C CYS A 78 -13.96 10.12 -3.67
N ASP A 79 -13.90 11.06 -4.60
CA ASP A 79 -12.84 11.25 -5.58
C ASP A 79 -11.43 11.43 -4.96
N ARG A 80 -11.32 12.19 -3.85
CA ARG A 80 -10.04 12.35 -3.14
C ARG A 80 -9.57 11.03 -2.53
N CYS A 81 -10.47 10.26 -1.92
CA CYS A 81 -10.13 8.94 -1.39
C CYS A 81 -9.76 7.95 -2.48
N GLN A 82 -10.44 8.00 -3.64
CA GLN A 82 -10.13 7.13 -4.78
C GLN A 82 -8.73 7.40 -5.33
N ARG A 83 -8.35 8.68 -5.51
CA ARG A 83 -7.00 9.04 -5.97
C ARG A 83 -5.89 8.74 -4.96
N ALA A 84 -6.17 8.91 -3.67
CA ALA A 84 -5.16 8.70 -2.62
C ALA A 84 -4.92 7.21 -2.31
N LYS A 85 -5.92 6.34 -2.54
CA LYS A 85 -5.77 4.92 -2.28
C LYS A 85 -4.85 4.27 -3.30
N GLN A 86 -3.76 3.71 -2.80
CA GLN A 86 -2.91 2.82 -3.59
C GLN A 86 -3.70 1.58 -3.99
N ASN A 87 -3.59 1.19 -5.26
CA ASN A 87 -4.14 -0.07 -5.73
C ASN A 87 -3.29 -1.22 -5.16
N CYS A 88 -3.75 -1.84 -4.07
CA CYS A 88 -3.03 -2.94 -3.43
C CYS A 88 -3.17 -4.29 -4.17
N ASN A 89 -4.07 -4.39 -5.14
CA ASN A 89 -4.23 -5.60 -5.95
C ASN A 89 -4.44 -5.23 -7.42
N PRO A 90 -3.43 -4.66 -8.08
CA PRO A 90 -3.51 -4.43 -9.51
C PRO A 90 -3.68 -5.79 -10.20
N ASN A 91 -4.59 -5.87 -11.19
CA ASN A 91 -4.62 -6.99 -12.13
C ASN A 91 -3.28 -7.01 -12.87
N ARG A 92 -2.30 -7.74 -12.34
CA ARG A 92 -1.00 -7.93 -12.98
C ARG A 92 -1.18 -9.04 -14.02
N PRO A 93 -0.81 -8.81 -15.29
CA PRO A 93 -0.77 -9.92 -16.25
C PRO A 93 0.15 -11.02 -15.72
N PRO A 94 -0.16 -12.30 -15.97
CA PRO A 94 0.71 -13.40 -15.55
C PRO A 94 2.09 -13.24 -16.17
N LEU A 95 3.14 -13.26 -15.32
CA LEU A 95 4.51 -13.22 -15.78
C LEU A 95 4.85 -14.55 -16.47
N THR A 96 5.26 -14.48 -17.73
CA THR A 96 5.77 -15.66 -18.45
C THR A 96 7.23 -15.88 -18.07
N LYS A 97 7.59 -17.11 -17.70
CA LYS A 97 9.00 -17.46 -17.45
C LYS A 97 9.77 -17.33 -18.76
N MET A 98 10.87 -16.60 -18.73
CA MET A 98 11.82 -16.58 -19.84
C MET A 98 12.34 -18.01 -20.10
N PRO A 99 12.67 -18.36 -21.36
CA PRO A 99 13.17 -19.68 -21.69
C PRO A 99 14.45 -19.99 -20.88
N GLN A 100 14.58 -21.27 -20.52
CA GLN A 100 15.81 -21.82 -19.95
C GLN A 100 16.91 -21.71 -21.01
N VAL A 101 18.07 -21.25 -20.60
CA VAL A 101 19.24 -21.06 -21.46
C VAL A 101 20.42 -21.81 -20.84
N GLY A 102 21.45 -22.13 -21.64
CA GLY A 102 22.67 -22.76 -21.15
C GLY A 102 23.50 -21.84 -20.26
N ARG A 103 24.62 -22.36 -19.74
CA ARG A 103 25.60 -21.56 -19.00
C ARG A 103 26.13 -20.45 -19.89
N PHE A 104 26.15 -19.22 -19.38
CA PHE A 104 26.64 -18.03 -20.05
C PHE A 104 25.84 -17.57 -21.28
N ASP A 105 24.66 -18.12 -21.53
CA ASP A 105 23.78 -17.66 -22.62
C ASP A 105 23.00 -16.39 -22.25
N ARG A 106 22.82 -16.11 -20.96
CA ARG A 106 22.13 -14.91 -20.48
C ARG A 106 22.68 -14.44 -19.15
N TRP A 107 22.93 -13.15 -19.07
CA TRP A 107 23.45 -12.49 -17.88
C TRP A 107 22.49 -11.43 -17.38
N HIS A 108 22.43 -11.29 -16.06
CA HIS A 108 21.75 -10.20 -15.38
C HIS A 108 22.81 -9.26 -14.81
N ILE A 109 22.75 -7.99 -15.20
CA ILE A 109 23.69 -6.96 -14.74
C ILE A 109 22.91 -5.95 -13.92
N ASP A 110 23.39 -5.67 -12.70
CA ASP A 110 22.83 -4.66 -11.82
C ASP A 110 23.94 -3.85 -11.15
N VAL A 111 23.62 -2.65 -10.66
CA VAL A 111 24.56 -1.83 -9.89
C VAL A 111 24.02 -1.65 -8.49
N LEU A 112 24.78 -2.12 -7.52
CA LEU A 112 24.53 -1.88 -6.11
C LEU A 112 25.23 -0.60 -5.67
N GLY A 113 24.47 0.36 -5.13
CA GLY A 113 25.02 1.57 -4.50
C GLY A 113 24.04 2.74 -4.51
N PRO A 114 24.45 3.89 -3.93
CA PRO A 114 25.76 4.14 -3.30
C PRO A 114 25.93 3.41 -1.96
N LEU A 115 27.13 2.87 -1.72
CA LEU A 115 27.56 2.22 -0.48
C LEU A 115 28.51 3.14 0.31
N THR A 116 28.86 2.75 1.54
CA THR A 116 29.92 3.45 2.28
C THR A 116 31.22 3.42 1.47
N LYS A 117 31.75 4.60 1.18
CA LYS A 117 32.95 4.76 0.36
C LYS A 117 34.14 4.03 1.00
N SER A 118 34.79 3.17 0.22
CA SER A 118 36.01 2.50 0.66
C SER A 118 37.19 3.48 0.72
N PRO A 119 38.29 3.14 1.41
CA PRO A 119 39.51 3.96 1.41
C PRO A 119 40.04 4.28 -0.01
N ASP A 120 39.90 3.33 -0.94
CA ASP A 120 40.31 3.47 -2.34
C ASP A 120 39.30 4.27 -3.20
N GLY A 121 38.18 4.67 -2.60
CA GLY A 121 37.16 5.52 -3.21
C GLY A 121 36.08 4.79 -4.00
N TYR A 122 35.91 3.48 -3.80
CA TYR A 122 34.81 2.72 -4.41
C TYR A 122 33.51 2.91 -3.62
N GLU A 123 32.43 3.14 -4.34
CA GLU A 123 31.10 3.44 -3.77
C GLU A 123 30.00 2.56 -4.38
N TYR A 124 30.29 1.87 -5.48
CA TYR A 124 29.33 1.04 -6.20
C TYR A 124 29.92 -0.34 -6.47
N VAL A 125 29.06 -1.33 -6.70
CA VAL A 125 29.43 -2.66 -7.15
C VAL A 125 28.60 -3.02 -8.38
N LEU A 126 29.26 -3.31 -9.49
CA LEU A 126 28.62 -3.93 -10.65
C LEU A 126 28.47 -5.42 -10.38
N LEU A 127 27.24 -5.89 -10.27
CA LEU A 127 26.91 -7.31 -10.11
C LEU A 127 26.56 -7.90 -11.46
N VAL A 128 27.20 -9.02 -11.81
CA VAL A 128 26.92 -9.80 -13.01
C VAL A 128 26.57 -11.22 -12.60
N VAL A 129 25.38 -11.68 -12.98
CA VAL A 129 24.84 -12.98 -12.58
C VAL A 129 24.44 -13.80 -13.80
N ASP A 130 24.99 -15.00 -13.93
CA ASP A 130 24.56 -15.97 -14.94
C ASP A 130 23.15 -16.50 -14.63
N ALA A 131 22.26 -16.45 -15.62
CA ALA A 131 20.86 -16.81 -15.43
C ALA A 131 20.65 -18.31 -15.15
N PHE A 132 21.53 -19.18 -15.65
CA PHE A 132 21.42 -20.63 -15.52
C PHE A 132 22.06 -21.15 -14.24
N SER A 133 23.36 -20.93 -14.05
CA SER A 133 24.14 -21.44 -12.92
C SER A 133 23.97 -20.64 -11.63
N ARG A 134 23.44 -19.41 -11.72
CA ARG A 134 23.42 -18.43 -10.62
C ARG A 134 24.82 -18.00 -10.15
N TRP A 135 25.85 -18.28 -10.95
CA TRP A 135 27.19 -17.75 -10.72
C TRP A 135 27.15 -16.23 -10.70
N CYS A 136 27.75 -15.61 -9.68
CA CYS A 136 27.69 -14.19 -9.44
C CYS A 136 29.10 -13.62 -9.27
N GLU A 137 29.39 -12.55 -10.00
CA GLU A 137 30.63 -11.79 -9.87
C GLU A 137 30.33 -10.31 -9.59
N GLY A 138 31.09 -9.73 -8.66
CA GLY A 138 30.95 -8.34 -8.25
C GLY A 138 32.22 -7.56 -8.56
N PHE A 139 32.08 -6.42 -9.23
CA PHE A 139 33.20 -5.53 -9.56
C PHE A 139 33.07 -4.19 -8.85
N PRO A 140 34.08 -3.75 -8.08
CA PRO A 140 34.03 -2.45 -7.41
C PRO A 140 34.15 -1.31 -8.44
N MET A 141 33.32 -0.29 -8.27
CA MET A 141 33.25 0.91 -9.11
C MET A 141 33.23 2.19 -8.27
N LYS A 142 33.86 3.24 -8.79
CA LYS A 142 33.89 4.56 -8.13
C LYS A 142 32.68 5.41 -8.51
N THR A 143 32.12 5.20 -9.70
CA THR A 143 30.97 5.91 -10.22
C THR A 143 30.02 4.97 -10.97
N GLN A 144 28.73 5.33 -11.08
CA GLN A 144 27.74 4.62 -11.90
C GLN A 144 27.65 5.20 -13.33
N ASN A 145 28.77 5.63 -13.91
CA ASN A 145 28.75 6.18 -15.26
C ASN A 145 28.80 5.07 -16.32
N ALA A 146 28.26 5.35 -17.51
CA ALA A 146 28.21 4.36 -18.60
C ALA A 146 29.60 3.86 -19.02
N LYS A 147 30.63 4.70 -18.95
CA LYS A 147 32.01 4.36 -19.34
C LYS A 147 32.62 3.33 -18.40
N GLU A 148 32.46 3.51 -17.10
CA GLU A 148 32.95 2.62 -16.05
C GLU A 148 32.19 1.30 -16.07
N ASN A 149 30.86 1.35 -16.17
CA ASN A 149 30.00 0.17 -16.33
C ASN A 149 30.43 -0.67 -17.54
N SER A 150 30.63 -0.03 -18.69
CA SER A 150 31.04 -0.73 -19.93
C SER A 150 32.41 -1.38 -19.78
N ARG A 151 33.38 -0.67 -19.19
CA ARG A 151 34.74 -1.19 -18.97
C ARG A 151 34.73 -2.43 -18.06
N LYS A 152 33.95 -2.39 -16.98
CA LYS A 152 33.82 -3.52 -16.05
C LYS A 152 33.07 -4.70 -16.67
N SER A 153 32.04 -4.43 -17.47
CA SER A 153 31.30 -5.45 -18.20
C SER A 153 32.18 -6.17 -19.24
N LEU A 154 33.00 -5.41 -19.98
CA LEU A 154 33.97 -5.98 -20.92
C LEU A 154 35.06 -6.78 -20.20
N GLN A 155 35.56 -6.28 -19.06
CA GLN A 155 36.53 -7.01 -18.25
C GLN A 155 36.01 -8.39 -17.84
N TRP A 156 34.73 -8.50 -17.49
CA TRP A 156 34.12 -9.77 -17.14
C TRP A 156 33.93 -10.68 -18.35
N SER A 157 33.45 -10.15 -19.48
CA SER A 157 33.24 -10.95 -20.70
C SER A 157 34.51 -11.57 -21.28
N CYS A 158 35.68 -11.04 -20.94
CA CYS A 158 36.97 -11.50 -21.45
C CYS A 158 37.72 -12.46 -20.50
N ASN A 159 37.20 -12.72 -19.30
CA ASN A 159 37.74 -13.70 -18.35
C ASN A 159 37.14 -15.09 -18.60
#